data_AF-A0A242BW94-F1
#
_entry.id   AF-A0A242BW94-F1
#
_cell.length_a   1.000
_cell.length_b   1.000
_cell.length_c   1.000
_cell.angle_alpha   90.00
_cell.angle_beta   90.00
_cell.angle_gamma   90.00
#
_symmetry.space_group_name_H-M   'P 1'
#
loop_
_entity.id
_entity.type
_entity.pdbx_description
1 polymer ?
#
loop_
_entity_poly.entity_id
_entity_poly.type
_entity_poly.pdbx_seq_one_letter_code
_entity_poly.pdbx_strand_id
1 'polypeptide(L)'
;MNQKYLVFTGTLSTMTRKQAQALVVALGGESQTSVTKQTTHLVIGASRPTLFDESHSFKYQMVEKMKNDGQTIQCIDERAFLEGAITELQRRVRNL
;
A
#
# COMPACT_ATOMS: atom_id res chain seq x y z
N MET A 1 8.47 -7.22 8.07
CA MET A 1 7.95 -5.85 8.09
C MET A 1 7.56 -5.54 9.51
N ASN A 2 8.42 -4.89 10.29
CA ASN A 2 7.99 -4.43 11.62
C ASN A 2 7.05 -3.24 11.40
N GLN A 3 5.78 -3.40 11.81
CA GLN A 3 4.76 -2.35 11.93
C GLN A 3 4.65 -1.40 10.73
N LYS A 4 4.38 -1.96 9.54
CA LYS A 4 3.98 -1.15 8.38
C LYS A 4 2.46 -1.16 8.27
N TYR A 5 1.86 0.03 8.25
CA TYR A 5 0.44 0.24 7.99
C TYR A 5 0.25 0.57 6.50
N LEU A 6 -0.36 -0.35 5.75
CA LEU A 6 -0.54 -0.24 4.31
C LEU A 6 -1.99 0.01 3.95
N VAL A 7 -2.22 1.00 3.09
CA VAL A 7 -3.52 1.27 2.47
C VAL A 7 -3.45 0.95 0.99
N PHE A 8 -4.45 0.27 0.45
CA PHE A 8 -4.55 -0.02 -0.97
C PHE A 8 -5.55 0.93 -1.65
N THR A 9 -5.18 1.43 -2.83
CA THR A 9 -6.06 2.18 -3.74
C THR A 9 -6.00 1.59 -5.15
N GLY A 10 -7.08 1.74 -5.92
CA GLY A 10 -7.21 1.13 -7.26
C GLY A 10 -7.38 -0.40 -7.25
N THR A 11 -7.30 -0.99 -8.44
CA THR A 11 -7.38 -2.44 -8.64
C THR A 11 -5.96 -3.00 -8.77
N LEU A 12 -5.67 -4.05 -8.00
CA LEU A 12 -4.42 -4.81 -8.14
C LEU A 12 -4.58 -5.82 -9.28
N SER A 13 -3.57 -5.91 -10.13
CA SER A 13 -3.57 -6.75 -11.33
C SER A 13 -3.17 -8.19 -11.05
N THR A 14 -2.32 -8.41 -10.04
CA THR A 14 -1.73 -9.72 -9.73
C THR A 14 -2.51 -10.49 -8.68
N MET A 15 -3.29 -9.81 -7.84
CA MET A 15 -4.04 -10.44 -6.76
C MET A 15 -5.28 -9.65 -6.36
N THR A 16 -6.23 -10.32 -5.72
CA THR A 16 -7.37 -9.62 -5.11
C THR A 16 -6.91 -8.77 -3.93
N ARG A 17 -7.64 -7.69 -3.64
CA ARG A 17 -7.37 -6.85 -2.46
C ARG A 17 -7.35 -7.67 -1.17
N LYS A 18 -8.23 -8.68 -1.04
CA LYS A 18 -8.26 -9.59 0.12
C LYS A 18 -6.97 -10.42 0.25
N GLN A 19 -6.44 -10.92 -0.87
CA GLN A 19 -5.15 -11.63 -0.87
C GLN A 19 -3.99 -10.71 -0.48
N ALA A 20 -3.96 -9.49 -1.01
CA ALA A 20 -2.94 -8.49 -0.64
C ALA A 20 -2.97 -8.16 0.86
N GLN A 21 -4.18 -7.98 1.42
CA GLN A 21 -4.38 -7.77 2.85
C GLN A 21 -3.89 -8.95 3.68
N ALA A 22 -4.24 -10.18 3.29
CA ALA A 22 -3.78 -11.38 3.96
C ALA A 22 -2.25 -11.53 3.92
N LEU A 23 -1.61 -11.18 2.80
CA LEU A 23 -0.16 -11.17 2.66
C LEU A 23 0.49 -10.17 3.62
N VAL A 24 -0.04 -8.94 3.73
CA VAL A 24 0.46 -7.94 4.68
C VAL A 24 0.41 -8.46 6.11
N VAL A 25 -0.72 -9.05 6.52
CA VAL A 25 -0.90 -9.62 7.87
C VAL A 25 0.06 -10.79 8.11
N ALA A 26 0.20 -11.70 7.15
CA ALA A 26 1.13 -12.82 7.25
C ALA A 26 2.59 -12.35 7.42
N LEU A 27 2.94 -11.20 6.82
CA LEU A 27 4.27 -10.57 6.92
C LEU A 27 4.46 -9.65 8.14
N GLY A 28 3.48 -9.63 9.05
CA GLY A 28 3.54 -8.88 10.31
C GLY A 28 3.23 -7.38 10.16
N GLY A 29 2.65 -6.97 9.05
CA GLY A 29 2.11 -5.62 8.87
C GLY A 29 0.61 -5.56 9.14
N GLU A 30 0.03 -4.37 8.99
CA GLU A 30 -1.41 -4.13 9.12
C GLU A 30 -1.94 -3.49 7.84
N SER A 31 -3.09 -3.94 7.35
CA SER A 31 -3.77 -3.29 6.23
C SER A 31 -4.96 -2.47 6.70
N GLN A 32 -4.99 -1.21 6.27
CA GLN A 32 -6.02 -0.24 6.59
C GLN A 32 -6.90 0.07 5.36
N THR A 33 -8.17 0.39 5.60
CA THR A 33 -9.11 0.79 4.54
C THR A 33 -9.01 2.26 4.17
N SER A 34 -8.60 3.09 5.13
CA SER A 34 -8.48 4.54 5.05
C SER A 34 -7.07 5.00 5.41
N VAL A 35 -6.64 6.12 4.84
CA VAL A 35 -5.37 6.76 5.18
C VAL A 35 -5.51 7.42 6.54
N THR A 36 -4.67 7.03 7.48
CA THR A 36 -4.65 7.53 8.86
C THR A 36 -3.26 8.08 9.18
N LYS A 37 -3.13 8.72 10.34
CA LYS A 37 -1.84 9.23 10.81
C LYS A 37 -0.76 8.15 11.01
N GLN A 38 -1.17 6.89 11.13
CA GLN A 38 -0.27 5.75 11.30
C GLN A 38 0.11 5.13 9.95
N THR A 39 -0.60 5.45 8.87
CA THR A 39 -0.35 4.90 7.54
C THR A 39 1.07 5.27 7.10
N THR A 40 1.87 4.25 6.77
CA THR A 40 3.24 4.48 6.30
C THR A 40 3.35 4.33 4.79
N HIS A 41 2.51 3.49 4.17
CA HIS A 41 2.56 3.24 2.73
C HIS A 41 1.16 3.26 2.10
N LEU A 42 1.03 3.94 0.97
CA LEU A 42 -0.11 3.84 0.06
C LEU A 42 0.33 3.00 -1.15
N VAL A 43 -0.30 1.83 -1.31
CA VAL A 43 -0.10 0.97 -2.48
C VAL A 43 -1.11 1.35 -3.55
N ILE A 44 -0.61 1.80 -4.69
CA ILE A 44 -1.39 2.23 -5.84
C ILE A 44 -1.41 1.08 -6.84
N GLY A 45 -2.58 0.43 -6.97
CA GLY A 45 -2.86 -0.48 -8.06
C GLY A 45 -3.18 0.26 -9.36
N ALA A 46 -3.35 -0.48 -10.44
CA ALA A 46 -3.90 0.03 -11.68
C ALA A 46 -5.33 0.53 -11.47
N SER A 47 -5.47 1.81 -11.15
CA SER A 47 -6.71 2.55 -11.38
C SER A 47 -6.63 3.02 -12.82
N ARG A 48 -7.54 2.60 -13.70
CA ARG A 48 -7.69 3.30 -14.98
C ARG A 48 -8.17 4.71 -14.62
N PRO A 49 -7.39 5.79 -14.80
CA PRO A 49 -8.05 7.07 -14.94
C PRO A 49 -8.92 6.89 -16.17
N THR A 50 -10.24 6.89 -16.00
CA THR A 50 -11.11 7.11 -17.14
C THR A 50 -10.64 8.42 -17.77
N LEU A 51 -10.54 8.49 -19.10
CA LEU A 51 -10.02 9.66 -19.85
C LEU A 51 -10.68 11.02 -19.48
N PHE A 52 -11.74 10.99 -18.67
CA PHE A 52 -12.53 12.12 -18.20
C PHE A 52 -12.38 12.42 -16.70
N ASP A 53 -11.55 11.68 -15.98
CA ASP A 53 -11.46 11.76 -14.52
C ASP A 53 -9.99 11.92 -14.11
N GLU A 54 -9.49 13.16 -14.24
CA GLU A 54 -8.25 13.61 -13.60
C GLU A 54 -8.38 13.68 -12.06
N SER A 55 -9.53 13.26 -11.49
CA SER A 55 -9.68 13.19 -10.05
C SER A 55 -8.79 12.08 -9.50
N HIS A 56 -7.63 12.49 -8.98
CA HIS A 56 -6.84 11.65 -8.09
C HIS A 56 -7.77 11.06 -7.02
N SER A 57 -7.71 9.73 -6.80
CA SER A 57 -8.59 9.08 -5.83
C SER A 57 -8.59 9.84 -4.49
N PHE A 58 -9.72 9.88 -3.77
CA PHE A 58 -9.80 10.55 -2.46
C PHE A 58 -8.66 10.15 -1.50
N LYS A 59 -8.15 8.92 -1.62
CA LYS A 59 -7.00 8.41 -0.86
C LYS A 59 -5.68 9.07 -1.24
N TYR A 60 -5.47 9.35 -2.52
CA TYR A 60 -4.30 10.07 -3.00
C TYR A 60 -4.31 11.53 -2.50
N GLN A 61 -5.46 12.21 -2.64
CA GLN A 61 -5.64 13.56 -2.09
C GLN A 61 -5.43 13.61 -0.56
N MET A 62 -5.88 12.57 0.15
CA MET A 62 -5.65 12.45 1.59
C MET A 62 -4.16 12.26 1.92
N VAL A 63 -3.43 11.49 1.12
CA VAL A 63 -1.97 11.35 1.29
C VAL A 63 -1.25 12.67 1.04
N GLU A 64 -1.65 13.45 0.02
CA GLU A 64 -1.08 14.78 -0.22
C GLU A 64 -1.33 15.73 0.94
N LYS A 65 -2.55 15.74 1.49
CA LYS A 65 -2.87 16.50 2.70
C LYS A 65 -1.99 16.09 3.88
N MET A 66 -1.88 14.79 4.14
CA MET A 66 -1.08 14.28 5.25
C MET A 66 0.43 14.53 5.08
N LYS A 67 0.94 14.53 3.83
CA LYS A 67 2.31 14.95 3.53
C LYS A 67 2.54 16.42 3.86
N ASN A 68 1.58 17.29 3.52
CA ASN A 68 1.63 18.71 3.89
C ASN A 68 1.56 18.93 5.40
N ASP A 69 0.85 18.05 6.12
CA ASP A 69 0.81 18.04 7.59
C ASP A 69 2.10 17.46 8.24
N GLY A 70 3.15 17.21 7.45
CA GLY A 70 4.46 16.73 7.91
C GLY A 70 4.56 15.21 8.08
N GLN A 71 3.57 14.43 7.63
CA GLN A 71 3.63 12.98 7.72
C GLN A 71 4.38 12.35 6.55
N THR A 72 5.27 11.40 6.85
CA THR A 72 6.00 10.66 5.83
C THR A 72 5.20 9.44 5.37
N ILE A 73 4.35 9.63 4.36
CA ILE A 73 3.63 8.53 3.70
C ILE A 73 4.27 8.25 2.34
N GLN A 74 4.73 7.01 2.13
CA GLN A 74 5.32 6.60 0.86
C GLN A 74 4.25 6.05 -0.08
N CYS A 75 4.18 6.58 -1.30
CA CYS A 75 3.35 6.01 -2.36
C CYS A 75 4.20 5.00 -3.14
N ILE A 76 3.74 3.76 -3.21
CA ILE A 76 4.40 2.69 -3.97
C ILE A 76 3.39 2.05 -4.92
N ASP A 77 3.86 1.51 -6.03
CA ASP A 77 3.00 0.74 -6.93
C ASP A 77 2.88 -0.72 -6.48
N GLU A 78 2.03 -1.48 -7.18
CA GLU A 78 1.85 -2.91 -6.94
C GLU A 78 3.17 -3.70 -7.06
N ARG A 79 4.03 -3.33 -8.00
CA ARG A 79 5.31 -4.00 -8.23
C ARG A 79 6.25 -3.84 -7.03
N ALA A 80 6.46 -2.61 -6.57
CA ALA A 80 7.31 -2.32 -5.42
C ALA A 80 6.74 -2.96 -4.13
N PHE A 81 5.42 -3.02 -4.00
CA PHE A 81 4.77 -3.76 -2.91
C PHE A 81 5.15 -5.25 -2.94
N LEU A 82 5.05 -5.90 -4.11
CA LEU A 82 5.41 -7.30 -4.29
C LEU A 82 6.89 -7.57 -4.03
N GLU A 83 7.79 -6.74 -4.57
CA GLU A 83 9.24 -6.85 -4.34
C GLU A 83 9.58 -6.74 -2.85
N GLY A 84 8.95 -5.80 -2.14
CA GLY A 84 9.08 -5.67 -0.69
C GLY A 84 8.55 -6.89 0.09
N ALA A 85 7.41 -7.44 -0.34
CA ALA A 85 6.83 -8.65 0.27
C ALA A 85 7.73 -9.88 0.07
N ILE A 86 8.26 -10.09 -1.15
CA ILE A 86 9.18 -11.17 -1.47
C ILE A 86 10.47 -11.05 -0.66
N THR A 87 11.01 -9.84 -0.55
CA THR A 87 12.23 -9.57 0.23
C THR A 87 12.04 -9.96 1.70
N GLU A 88 10.88 -9.61 2.28
CA GLU A 88 10.56 -9.98 3.67
C GLU A 88 10.38 -11.50 3.84
N LEU A 89 9.74 -12.18 2.88
CA LEU A 89 9.61 -13.64 2.88
C LEU A 89 10.99 -14.31 2.87
N GLN A 90 11.87 -13.88 1.96
CA GLN A 90 13.24 -14.41 1.88
C GLN A 90 14.02 -14.17 3.17
N ARG A 91 13.85 -13.00 3.81
CA ARG A 91 14.47 -12.70 5.10
C ARG A 91 14.00 -13.67 6.19
N ARG A 92 12.70 -14.00 6.23
CA ARG A 92 12.15 -14.96 7.19
C ARG A 92 12.65 -16.37 6.95
N VAL A 93 12.65 -16.84 5.70
CA VAL A 93 13.16 -18.17 5.35
C VAL A 93 14.64 -18.32 5.69
N ARG A 94 15.47 -17.28 5.47
CA ARG A 94 16.90 -17.31 5.84
C ARG A 94 17.17 -17.30 7.35
N ASN A 95 16.19 -16.91 8.16
CA ASN A 95 16.31 -16.82 9.62
C ASN A 95 15.61 -18.01 10.33
N LEU A 96 15.12 -18.98 9.57
CA LEU A 96 14.65 -20.29 10.03
C LEU A 96 15.79 -21.30 9.93
#